data_AF-K9SFJ0-F1
#
_entry.id   AF-K9SFJ0-F1
#
_cell.length_a   1.000
_cell.length_b   1.000
_cell.length_c   1.000
_cell.angle_alpha   90.00
_cell.angle_beta   90.00
_cell.angle_gamma   90.00
#
_symmetry.space_group_name_H-M   'P 1'
#
loop_
_entity.id
_entity.type
_entity.pdbx_description
1 polymer ?
#
loop_
_entity_poly.entity_id
_entity_poly.type
_entity_poly.pdbx_seq_one_letter_code
_entity_poly.pdbx_strand_id
1 'polypeptide(L)'
;MRLDLKVESEIGLRMDSVILQLQKLAHDYKIHQKDKKTPFRNILAVAMEFSASLESIKGFIKYQIGRANSSPIWKHSLGDKLFATKLAEELNALSKYTNDIINSLENSDAENNDVSEYLKNPQQKAALTKEIHLKLARLYLGYLAREHTALVGENKIMENLRKEKNKHAKPVR
;
A
#
# COMPACT_ATOMS: atom_id res chain seq x y z
N MET A 1 -5.57 -3.03 25.23
CA MET A 1 -4.25 -3.69 25.37
C MET A 1 -4.24 -5.14 24.87
N ARG A 2 -5.13 -6.07 25.29
CA ARG A 2 -5.15 -7.44 24.74
C ARG A 2 -5.74 -7.55 23.32
N LEU A 3 -6.81 -6.80 23.01
CA LEU A 3 -7.40 -6.76 21.67
C LEU A 3 -6.42 -6.20 20.64
N ASP A 4 -5.80 -5.06 20.95
CA ASP A 4 -4.84 -4.40 20.07
C ASP A 4 -3.69 -5.34 19.68
N LEU A 5 -3.10 -6.06 20.65
CA LEU A 5 -2.03 -7.03 20.39
C LEU A 5 -2.47 -8.17 19.48
N LYS A 6 -3.69 -8.70 19.66
CA LYS A 6 -4.24 -9.72 18.77
C LYS A 6 -4.46 -9.18 17.36
N VAL A 7 -5.00 -7.96 17.24
CA VAL A 7 -5.19 -7.28 15.95
C VAL A 7 -3.84 -7.08 15.26
N GLU A 8 -2.81 -6.59 15.96
CA GLU A 8 -1.46 -6.44 15.39
C GLU A 8 -0.89 -7.77 14.90
N SER A 9 -1.04 -8.82 15.70
CA SER A 9 -0.57 -10.17 15.35
C SER A 9 -1.24 -10.67 14.06
N GLU A 10 -2.56 -10.57 13.99
CA GLU A 10 -3.34 -11.00 12.82
C GLU A 10 -3.03 -10.16 11.57
N ILE A 11 -2.85 -8.84 11.72
CA ILE A 11 -2.38 -7.98 10.64
C ILE A 11 -1.01 -8.49 10.15
N GLY A 12 -0.07 -8.73 11.07
CA GLY A 12 1.26 -9.24 10.77
C GLY A 12 1.24 -10.51 9.92
N LEU A 13 0.39 -11.49 10.27
CA LEU A 13 0.23 -12.74 9.53
C LEU A 13 -0.25 -12.54 8.08
N ARG A 14 -0.99 -11.46 7.80
CA ARG A 14 -1.50 -11.16 6.45
C ARG A 14 -0.58 -10.25 5.65
N MET A 15 0.36 -9.55 6.30
CA MET A 15 1.20 -8.55 5.65
C MET A 15 2.08 -9.12 4.54
N ASP A 16 2.57 -10.37 4.65
CA ASP A 16 3.40 -10.97 3.60
C ASP A 16 2.65 -11.07 2.27
N SER A 17 1.39 -11.52 2.30
CA SER A 17 0.53 -11.59 1.11
C SER A 17 0.22 -10.21 0.54
N VAL A 18 -0.03 -9.25 1.42
CA VAL A 18 -0.28 -7.85 1.05
C VAL A 18 0.96 -7.25 0.38
N ILE A 19 2.16 -7.52 0.91
CA ILE A 19 3.43 -7.02 0.39
C ILE A 19 3.69 -7.57 -1.01
N LEU A 20 3.47 -8.87 -1.23
CA LEU A 20 3.63 -9.47 -2.55
C LEU A 20 2.70 -8.84 -3.61
N GLN A 21 1.44 -8.56 -3.24
CA GLN A 21 0.48 -7.87 -4.13
C GLN A 21 0.94 -6.45 -4.48
N LEU A 22 1.41 -5.71 -3.46
CA LEU A 22 2.03 -4.40 -3.59
C LEU A 22 3.22 -4.43 -4.58
N GLN A 23 4.12 -5.39 -4.42
CA GLN A 23 5.37 -5.44 -5.18
C GLN A 23 5.07 -5.76 -6.63
N LYS A 24 4.15 -6.70 -6.86
CA LYS A 24 3.62 -6.98 -8.18
C LYS A 24 3.05 -5.72 -8.84
N LEU A 25 2.20 -4.96 -8.15
CA LEU A 25 1.66 -3.70 -8.67
C LEU A 25 2.78 -2.70 -9.04
N ALA A 26 3.77 -2.54 -8.16
CA ALA A 26 4.89 -1.64 -8.37
C ALA A 26 5.74 -2.02 -9.61
N HIS A 27 5.98 -3.31 -9.80
CA HIS A 27 6.74 -3.84 -10.93
C HIS A 27 5.95 -3.79 -12.24
N ASP A 28 4.69 -4.23 -12.24
CA ASP A 28 3.82 -4.28 -13.43
C ASP A 28 3.69 -2.89 -14.06
N TYR A 29 3.53 -1.86 -13.22
CA TYR A 29 3.44 -0.46 -13.65
C TYR A 29 4.78 0.27 -13.69
N LYS A 30 5.90 -0.42 -13.40
CA LYS A 30 7.26 0.13 -13.44
C LYS A 30 7.37 1.51 -12.78
N ILE A 31 6.83 1.61 -11.56
CA ILE A 31 6.55 2.90 -10.91
C ILE A 31 7.78 3.81 -10.73
N HIS A 32 8.98 3.24 -10.76
CA HIS A 32 10.26 3.93 -10.64
C HIS A 32 10.72 4.67 -11.92
N GLN A 33 10.13 4.39 -13.09
CA GLN A 33 10.67 4.89 -14.37
C GLN A 33 10.37 6.37 -14.63
N LYS A 34 9.26 6.89 -14.09
CA LYS A 34 8.77 8.23 -14.42
C LYS A 34 9.10 9.26 -13.35
N ASP A 35 9.29 8.83 -12.11
CA ASP A 35 9.43 9.72 -10.96
C ASP A 35 10.70 9.44 -10.18
N LYS A 36 11.56 10.47 -10.04
CA LYS A 36 12.79 10.40 -9.23
C LYS A 36 12.54 10.52 -7.73
N LYS A 37 11.37 11.02 -7.34
CA LYS A 37 10.93 11.20 -5.95
C LYS A 37 9.59 10.50 -5.78
N THR A 38 9.37 9.88 -4.63
CA THR A 38 8.13 9.14 -4.37
C THR A 38 6.90 10.06 -4.40
N PRO A 39 5.92 9.82 -5.30
CA PRO A 39 4.67 10.57 -5.32
C PRO A 39 3.70 10.10 -4.23
N PHE A 40 3.99 8.96 -3.60
CA PHE A 40 3.16 8.31 -2.59
C PHE A 40 3.16 9.04 -1.24
N ARG A 41 4.17 9.87 -0.96
CA ARG A 41 4.28 10.60 0.32
C ARG A 41 3.06 11.44 0.64
N ASN A 42 2.48 12.09 -0.37
CA ASN A 42 1.30 12.94 -0.18
C ASN A 42 0.04 12.11 0.12
N ILE A 43 -0.10 10.93 -0.49
CA ILE A 43 -1.22 10.03 -0.20
C ILE A 43 -1.06 9.45 1.19
N LEU A 44 0.16 9.06 1.57
CA LEU A 44 0.43 8.59 2.92
C LEU A 44 0.11 9.67 3.95
N ALA A 45 0.45 10.94 3.68
CA ALA A 45 0.08 12.05 4.56
C ALA A 45 -1.45 12.13 4.76
N VAL A 46 -2.22 12.09 3.67
CA VAL A 46 -3.70 12.06 3.74
C VAL A 46 -4.21 10.84 4.50
N ALA A 47 -3.60 9.66 4.31
CA ALA A 47 -4.00 8.45 5.02
C ALA A 47 -3.70 8.54 6.53
N MET A 48 -2.70 9.32 6.94
CA MET A 48 -2.31 9.50 8.34
C MET A 48 -3.14 10.57 9.08
N GLU A 49 -4.00 11.31 8.38
CA GLU A 49 -4.91 12.26 9.03
C GLU A 49 -5.90 11.55 9.96
N PHE A 50 -6.28 12.21 11.06
CA PHE A 50 -7.20 11.65 12.05
C PHE A 50 -8.58 11.34 11.45
N SER A 51 -9.06 12.19 10.54
CA SER A 51 -10.33 12.05 9.83
C SER A 51 -10.22 11.19 8.55
N ALA A 52 -9.08 10.54 8.31
CA ALA A 52 -8.89 9.76 7.10
C ALA A 52 -9.91 8.61 7.02
N SER A 53 -10.44 8.41 5.82
CA SER A 53 -11.25 7.25 5.47
C SER A 53 -10.70 6.64 4.18
N LEU A 54 -11.07 5.39 3.90
CA LEU A 54 -10.67 4.77 2.64
C LEU A 54 -11.23 5.56 1.44
N GLU A 55 -12.42 6.11 1.58
CA GLU A 55 -13.08 6.96 0.59
C GLU A 55 -12.30 8.25 0.35
N SER A 56 -11.80 8.91 1.40
CA SER A 56 -11.00 10.13 1.25
C SER A 56 -9.65 9.84 0.58
N ILE A 57 -9.00 8.72 0.95
CA ILE A 57 -7.76 8.25 0.31
C ILE A 57 -7.98 7.95 -1.17
N LYS A 58 -9.02 7.16 -1.51
CA LYS A 58 -9.40 6.85 -2.91
C LYS A 58 -9.75 8.11 -3.70
N GLY A 59 -10.49 9.04 -3.09
CA GLY A 59 -10.84 10.33 -3.66
C GLY A 59 -9.59 11.15 -3.99
N PHE A 60 -8.62 11.19 -3.08
CA PHE A 60 -7.35 11.88 -3.30
C PHE A 60 -6.52 11.25 -4.43
N ILE A 61 -6.46 9.91 -4.51
CA ILE A 61 -5.82 9.19 -5.61
C ILE A 61 -6.47 9.56 -6.95
N LYS A 62 -7.81 9.54 -7.02
CA LYS A 62 -8.55 9.92 -8.22
C LYS A 62 -8.30 11.39 -8.60
N TYR A 63 -8.24 12.28 -7.63
CA TYR A 63 -7.90 13.68 -7.84
C TYR A 63 -6.51 13.87 -8.47
N GLN A 64 -5.52 13.04 -8.11
CA GLN A 64 -4.18 13.12 -8.73
C GLN A 64 -4.23 12.89 -10.25
N ILE A 65 -5.18 12.10 -10.76
CA ILE A 65 -5.34 11.87 -12.21
C ILE A 65 -5.68 13.18 -12.94
N GLY A 66 -6.55 14.02 -12.37
CA GLY A 66 -6.98 15.27 -13.01
C GLY A 66 -6.02 16.44 -12.84
N ARG A 67 -5.09 16.36 -11.87
CA ARG A 67 -4.22 17.46 -11.50
C ARG A 67 -3.12 17.68 -12.56
N ALA A 68 -2.94 18.93 -13.00
CA ALA A 68 -2.00 19.30 -14.06
C ALA A 68 -0.53 18.93 -13.75
N ASN A 69 -0.09 19.22 -12.52
CA ASN A 69 1.29 18.96 -12.05
C ASN A 69 1.40 17.69 -11.20
N SER A 70 0.54 16.71 -11.47
CA SER A 70 0.64 15.41 -10.82
C SER A 70 1.80 14.61 -11.37
N SER A 71 2.32 13.68 -10.56
CA SER A 71 3.30 12.72 -11.03
C SER A 71 2.74 11.91 -12.21
N PRO A 72 3.53 11.64 -13.27
CA PRO A 72 3.07 10.91 -14.43
C PRO A 72 2.58 9.50 -14.12
N ILE A 73 3.04 8.88 -13.02
CA ILE A 73 2.65 7.52 -12.68
C ILE A 73 1.14 7.37 -12.46
N TRP A 74 0.46 8.41 -11.97
CA TRP A 74 -0.99 8.37 -11.74
C TRP A 74 -1.79 8.11 -13.02
N LYS A 75 -1.24 8.53 -14.16
CA LYS A 75 -1.84 8.39 -15.50
C LYS A 75 -1.20 7.26 -16.30
N HIS A 76 -0.24 6.53 -15.72
CA HIS A 76 0.39 5.44 -16.43
C HIS A 76 -0.60 4.28 -16.58
N SER A 77 -0.85 3.87 -17.83
CA SER A 77 -1.71 2.74 -18.15
C SER A 77 -0.91 1.47 -18.38
N LEU A 78 -1.48 0.35 -17.94
CA LEU A 78 -1.09 -0.99 -18.34
C LEU A 78 -2.35 -1.64 -18.93
N GLY A 79 -2.36 -1.84 -20.25
CA GLY A 79 -3.60 -2.16 -20.98
C GLY A 79 -4.61 -1.01 -20.90
N ASP A 80 -5.82 -1.32 -20.46
CA ASP A 80 -6.94 -0.39 -20.29
C ASP A 80 -7.01 0.27 -18.89
N LYS A 81 -6.14 -0.14 -17.95
CA LYS A 81 -6.19 0.32 -16.56
C LYS A 81 -5.06 1.28 -16.19
N LEU A 82 -5.45 2.46 -15.69
CA LEU A 82 -4.54 3.40 -15.04
C LEU A 82 -4.02 2.86 -13.70
N PHE A 83 -2.77 3.15 -13.38
CA PHE A 83 -2.17 2.83 -12.09
C PHE A 83 -2.99 3.37 -10.92
N ALA A 84 -3.46 4.62 -10.99
CA ALA A 84 -4.27 5.22 -9.94
C ALA A 84 -5.58 4.43 -9.69
N THR A 85 -6.24 3.99 -10.77
CA THR A 85 -7.44 3.16 -10.68
C THR A 85 -7.12 1.82 -10.05
N LYS A 86 -6.03 1.17 -10.51
CA LYS A 86 -5.62 -0.13 -9.99
C LYS A 86 -5.21 -0.06 -8.51
N LEU A 87 -4.48 0.98 -8.10
CA LEU A 87 -4.16 1.21 -6.70
C LEU A 87 -5.42 1.37 -5.84
N ALA A 88 -6.42 2.13 -6.31
CA ALA A 88 -7.68 2.28 -5.59
C ALA A 88 -8.45 0.95 -5.48
N GLU A 89 -8.42 0.10 -6.52
CA GLU A 89 -8.97 -1.25 -6.47
C GLU A 89 -8.24 -2.13 -5.44
N GLU A 90 -6.90 -2.12 -5.41
CA GLU A 90 -6.10 -2.89 -4.45
C GLU A 90 -6.39 -2.45 -3.00
N LEU A 91 -6.47 -1.14 -2.75
CA LEU A 91 -6.86 -0.62 -1.42
C LEU A 91 -8.26 -1.06 -1.01
N ASN A 92 -9.19 -1.19 -1.96
CA ASN A 92 -10.52 -1.71 -1.70
C ASN A 92 -10.49 -3.22 -1.42
N ALA A 93 -9.66 -3.97 -2.15
CA ALA A 93 -9.48 -5.41 -1.98
C ALA A 93 -8.91 -5.78 -0.60
N LEU A 94 -8.26 -4.84 0.10
CA LEU A 94 -7.82 -5.05 1.49
C LEU A 94 -8.98 -5.38 2.45
N SER A 95 -10.22 -5.05 2.10
CA SER A 95 -11.42 -5.47 2.85
C SER A 95 -11.52 -6.98 3.04
N LYS A 96 -10.99 -7.77 2.09
CA LYS A 96 -10.91 -9.23 2.25
C LYS A 96 -10.04 -9.61 3.44
N TYR A 97 -8.83 -9.06 3.53
CA TYR A 97 -7.93 -9.31 4.66
C TYR A 97 -8.51 -8.79 5.97
N THR A 98 -9.19 -7.63 5.95
CA THR A 98 -9.92 -7.12 7.11
C THR A 98 -10.94 -8.13 7.60
N ASN A 99 -11.77 -8.68 6.70
CA ASN A 99 -12.78 -9.67 7.06
C ASN A 99 -12.14 -10.97 7.57
N ASP A 100 -11.05 -11.43 6.94
CA ASP A 100 -10.31 -12.61 7.39
C ASP A 100 -9.75 -12.42 8.81
N ILE A 101 -9.23 -11.22 9.13
CA ILE A 101 -8.75 -10.86 10.47
C ILE A 101 -9.90 -10.86 11.47
N ILE A 102 -11.02 -10.20 11.15
CA ILE A 102 -12.20 -10.17 12.03
C ILE A 102 -12.71 -11.59 12.30
N ASN A 103 -12.82 -12.42 11.27
CA ASN A 103 -13.21 -13.82 11.42
C ASN A 103 -12.21 -14.61 12.28
N SER A 104 -10.90 -14.37 12.14
CA SER A 104 -9.88 -15.01 12.99
C SER A 104 -10.04 -14.60 14.46
N LEU A 105 -10.29 -13.32 14.71
CA LEU A 105 -10.51 -12.79 16.06
C LEU A 105 -11.77 -13.38 16.71
N GLU A 106 -12.85 -13.52 15.94
CA GLU A 106 -14.12 -14.15 16.38
C GLU A 106 -13.94 -15.63 16.70
N ASN A 107 -13.15 -16.35 15.91
CA ASN A 107 -12.88 -17.77 16.08
C ASN A 107 -11.68 -18.06 17.02
N SER A 108 -11.09 -17.03 17.64
CA SER A 108 -9.99 -17.20 18.60
C SER A 108 -10.51 -17.70 19.95
N ASP A 109 -11.10 -18.89 19.93
CA ASP A 109 -11.57 -19.65 21.09
C ASP A 109 -10.36 -20.26 21.81
N ALA A 110 -9.98 -19.73 22.97
CA ALA A 110 -9.38 -20.55 24.02
C ALA A 110 -9.32 -19.90 25.40
N GLU A 111 -9.03 -18.60 25.57
CA GLU A 111 -8.60 -18.16 26.92
C GLU A 111 -9.06 -16.77 27.43
N ASN A 112 -9.82 -15.93 26.70
CA ASN A 112 -10.27 -14.65 27.25
C ASN A 112 -11.56 -14.10 26.61
N ASN A 113 -12.60 -13.94 27.43
CA ASN A 113 -13.95 -13.48 27.06
C ASN A 113 -14.01 -12.09 26.41
N ASP A 114 -13.07 -11.19 26.71
CA ASP A 114 -13.19 -9.76 26.39
C ASP A 114 -13.25 -9.44 24.89
N VAL A 115 -12.55 -10.20 24.04
CA VAL A 115 -12.49 -9.93 22.59
C VAL A 115 -13.77 -10.41 21.88
N SER A 116 -14.23 -11.62 22.21
CA SER A 116 -15.49 -12.15 21.70
C SER A 116 -16.66 -11.26 22.13
N GLU A 117 -16.67 -10.79 23.38
CA GLU A 117 -17.72 -9.91 23.89
C GLU A 117 -17.73 -8.54 23.19
N TYR A 118 -16.56 -7.94 22.95
CA TYR A 118 -16.43 -6.69 22.18
C TYR A 118 -16.98 -6.84 20.74
N LEU A 119 -16.70 -7.98 20.09
CA LEU A 119 -17.11 -8.23 18.71
C LEU A 119 -18.60 -8.58 18.56
N LYS A 120 -19.28 -8.99 19.64
CA LYS A 120 -20.74 -9.20 19.62
C LYS A 120 -21.54 -7.92 19.41
N ASN A 121 -21.00 -6.76 19.79
CA ASN A 121 -21.63 -5.48 19.53
C ASN A 121 -21.41 -5.06 18.05
N PRO A 122 -22.47 -4.95 17.22
CA PRO A 122 -22.32 -4.63 15.80
C PRO A 122 -21.66 -3.28 15.52
N GLN A 123 -21.84 -2.30 16.41
CA GLN A 123 -21.26 -0.96 16.26
C GLN A 123 -19.75 -1.00 16.54
N GLN A 124 -19.33 -1.73 17.58
CA GLN A 124 -17.93 -1.93 17.93
C GLN A 124 -17.21 -2.75 16.85
N LYS A 125 -17.82 -3.84 16.38
CA LYS A 125 -17.31 -4.64 15.26
C LYS A 125 -17.14 -3.77 14.00
N ALA A 126 -18.15 -2.98 13.62
CA ALA A 126 -18.06 -2.12 12.46
C ALA A 126 -16.98 -1.03 12.59
N ALA A 127 -16.80 -0.46 13.79
CA ALA A 127 -15.73 0.50 14.07
C ALA A 127 -14.35 -0.15 13.91
N LEU A 128 -14.15 -1.33 14.52
CA LEU A 128 -12.90 -2.07 14.44
C LEU A 128 -12.58 -2.51 12.99
N THR A 129 -13.57 -2.99 12.24
CA THR A 129 -13.40 -3.34 10.82
C THR A 129 -12.89 -2.14 10.03
N LYS A 130 -13.47 -0.96 10.23
CA LYS A 130 -13.03 0.28 9.56
C LYS A 130 -11.60 0.65 9.96
N GLU A 131 -11.27 0.52 11.25
CA GLU A 131 -9.94 0.83 11.78
C GLU A 131 -8.88 -0.11 11.20
N ILE A 132 -9.12 -1.43 11.20
CA ILE A 132 -8.22 -2.43 10.62
C ILE A 132 -8.03 -2.17 9.12
N HIS A 133 -9.12 -1.89 8.38
CA HIS A 133 -9.01 -1.62 6.94
C HIS A 133 -8.17 -0.36 6.68
N LEU A 134 -8.40 0.72 7.44
CA LEU A 134 -7.62 1.94 7.33
C LEU A 134 -6.14 1.69 7.68
N LYS A 135 -5.87 0.88 8.71
CA LYS A 135 -4.52 0.51 9.10
C LYS A 135 -3.80 -0.31 8.01
N LEU A 136 -4.47 -1.30 7.42
CA LEU A 136 -3.93 -2.05 6.29
C LEU A 136 -3.64 -1.13 5.10
N ALA A 137 -4.53 -0.18 4.79
CA ALA A 137 -4.31 0.80 3.74
C ALA A 137 -3.09 1.70 4.01
N ARG A 138 -2.92 2.18 5.24
CA ARG A 138 -1.74 2.96 5.67
C ARG A 138 -0.45 2.16 5.51
N LEU A 139 -0.44 0.91 5.96
CA LEU A 139 0.70 0.01 5.82
C LEU A 139 1.02 -0.23 4.34
N TYR A 140 0.01 -0.58 3.53
CA TYR A 140 0.15 -0.78 2.09
C TYR A 140 0.81 0.43 1.41
N LEU A 141 0.29 1.63 1.64
CA LEU A 141 0.82 2.87 1.07
C LEU A 141 2.23 3.20 1.59
N GLY A 142 2.51 2.91 2.86
CA GLY A 142 3.83 3.06 3.46
C GLY A 142 4.86 2.15 2.80
N TYR A 143 4.52 0.88 2.60
CA TYR A 143 5.38 -0.07 1.88
C TYR A 143 5.51 0.28 0.40
N LEU A 144 4.45 0.74 -0.27
CA LEU A 144 4.51 1.22 -1.67
C LEU A 144 5.46 2.41 -1.83
N ALA A 145 5.46 3.34 -0.89
CA ALA A 145 6.39 4.47 -0.90
C ALA A 145 7.85 4.01 -0.74
N ARG A 146 8.10 2.99 0.10
CA ARG A 146 9.43 2.38 0.29
C ARG A 146 9.87 1.61 -0.94
N GLU A 147 9.00 0.77 -1.49
CA GLU A 147 9.25 -0.04 -2.69
C GLU A 147 9.63 0.86 -3.88
N HIS A 148 8.85 1.92 -4.13
CA HIS A 148 9.22 2.91 -5.14
C HIS A 148 10.62 3.49 -4.92
N THR A 149 10.95 3.84 -3.67
CA THR A 149 12.24 4.44 -3.33
C THR A 149 13.39 3.45 -3.56
N ALA A 150 13.20 2.19 -3.20
CA ALA A 150 14.15 1.11 -3.47
C ALA A 150 14.38 0.94 -4.97
N LEU A 151 13.31 0.78 -5.76
CA LEU A 151 13.39 0.60 -7.22
C LEU A 151 14.06 1.79 -7.92
N VAL A 152 13.81 3.03 -7.47
CA VAL A 152 14.52 4.22 -7.99
C VAL A 152 16.02 4.16 -7.67
N GLY A 153 16.37 3.75 -6.45
CA GLY A 153 17.77 3.58 -6.02
C GLY A 153 18.49 2.52 -6.86
N GLU A 154 17.89 1.36 -7.05
CA GLU A 154 18.40 0.27 -7.87
C GLU A 154 18.59 0.69 -9.33
N ASN A 155 17.60 1.35 -9.93
CA ASN A 155 17.70 1.82 -11.31
C ASN A 155 18.87 2.80 -11.49
N LYS A 156 19.10 3.69 -10.51
CA LYS A 156 20.23 4.63 -10.53
C LYS A 156 21.58 3.90 -10.47
N ILE A 157 21.71 2.87 -9.64
CA ILE A 157 22.92 2.04 -9.55
C ILE A 157 23.18 1.35 -10.90
N MET A 158 22.15 0.73 -11.47
CA MET A 158 22.24 0.02 -12.75
C MET A 158 22.62 0.95 -13.91
N GLU A 159 22.07 2.18 -13.95
CA GLU A 159 22.47 3.19 -14.93
C GLU A 159 23.93 3.59 -14.81
N ASN A 160 24.46 3.72 -13.59
CA ASN A 160 25.86 4.07 -13.36
C ASN A 160 26.80 2.94 -13.82
N LEU A 161 26.49 1.68 -13.47
CA LEU A 161 27.26 0.51 -13.91
C LEU A 161 27.29 0.39 -15.45
N ARG A 162 26.17 0.67 -16.13
CA ARG A 162 26.12 0.69 -17.61
C ARG A 162 27.02 1.78 -18.20
N LYS A 163 27.04 2.97 -17.60
CA LYS A 163 27.91 4.08 -18.03
C LYS A 163 29.39 3.75 -17.86
N GLU A 164 29.77 3.09 -16.77
CA GLU A 164 31.16 2.67 -16.52
C GLU A 164 31.63 1.64 -17.55
N LYS A 165 30.83 0.61 -17.83
CA LYS A 165 31.14 -0.39 -18.88
C LYS A 165 31.34 0.25 -20.26
N ASN A 166 30.48 1.20 -20.62
CA ASN A 166 30.57 1.89 -21.92
C ASN A 166 31.77 2.84 -22.04
N LYS A 167 32.29 3.38 -20.92
CA LYS A 167 33.53 4.18 -20.92
C LYS A 167 34.77 3.34 -21.22
N HIS A 168 34.79 2.08 -20.78
CA HIS A 168 35.92 1.16 -20.98
C HIS A 168 35.86 0.42 -22.32
N ALA A 169 34.74 0.51 -23.05
CA ALA A 169 34.54 -0.14 -24.35
C ALA A 169 34.86 0.75 -25.56
N LYS A 170 35.27 2.02 -25.37
CA LYS A 170 35.73 2.87 -26.48
C LYS A 170 37.21 2.59 -26.75
N PRO A 171 37.60 2.14 -27.96
CA PRO A 171 39.01 1.98 -28.29
C PRO A 171 39.65 3.37 -28.37
N VAL A 172 40.81 3.52 -27.73
CA VAL A 172 41.70 4.66 -27.92
C VAL A 172 42.06 4.68 -29.41
N ARG A 173 41.68 5.76 -30.10
CA ARG A 173 42.17 6.06 -31.45
C ARG A 173 43.53 6.73 -31.36
#